data_AF-A0A540WIZ8-F1
#
_entry.id   AF-A0A540WIZ8-F1
#
_cell.length_a   1.000
_cell.length_b   1.000
_cell.length_c   1.000
_cell.angle_alpha   90.00
_cell.angle_beta   90.00
_cell.angle_gamma   90.00
#
_symmetry.space_group_name_H-M   'P 1'
#
loop_
_entity.id
_entity.type
_entity.pdbx_description
1 polymer ?
#
loop_
_entity_poly.entity_id
_entity_poly.type
_entity_poly.pdbx_seq_one_letter_code
_entity_poly.pdbx_strand_id
1 'polypeptide(L)'
;MTEEVAQDMLELSAQLFERMISQQQAKVLRLAREAVPNLTPEELRNPHDFPELKEHPTFEYEDGILAGLISAQMGLRAEIKGRLPYAPPTF
;
A
#
# COMPACT_ATOMS: atom_id res chain seq x y z
N MET A 1 -9.13 -19.35 -15.72
CA MET A 1 -7.94 -19.37 -14.85
C MET A 1 -8.08 -20.56 -13.94
N THR A 2 -7.04 -21.40 -13.80
CA THR A 2 -7.06 -22.51 -12.84
C THR A 2 -6.81 -21.97 -11.42
N GLU A 3 -7.21 -22.72 -10.41
CA GLU A 3 -7.01 -22.33 -9.01
C GLU A 3 -5.53 -22.22 -8.64
N GLU A 4 -4.70 -23.16 -9.11
CA GLU A 4 -3.24 -23.14 -8.96
C GLU A 4 -2.62 -21.86 -9.54
N VAL A 5 -2.96 -21.50 -10.78
CA VAL A 5 -2.44 -20.28 -11.43
C VAL A 5 -2.89 -19.02 -10.67
N ALA A 6 -4.13 -18.99 -10.17
CA ALA A 6 -4.61 -17.86 -9.38
C ALA A 6 -3.83 -17.71 -8.08
N GLN A 7 -3.54 -18.83 -7.41
CA GLN A 7 -2.80 -18.84 -6.16
C GLN A 7 -1.36 -18.36 -6.35
N ASP A 8 -0.69 -18.85 -7.40
CA ASP A 8 0.65 -18.39 -7.76
C ASP A 8 0.67 -16.89 -8.09
N MET A 9 -0.33 -16.41 -8.85
CA MET A 9 -0.46 -14.98 -9.16
C MET A 9 -0.72 -14.13 -7.91
N LEU A 10 -1.54 -14.62 -6.97
CA LEU A 10 -1.80 -13.95 -5.70
C LEU A 10 -0.53 -13.85 -4.87
N GLU A 11 0.25 -14.92 -4.77
CA GLU A 11 1.49 -14.94 -4.01
C GLU A 11 2.55 -14.02 -4.63
N LEU A 12 2.81 -14.16 -5.94
CA LEU A 12 3.78 -13.33 -6.65
C LEU A 12 3.42 -11.83 -6.58
N SER A 13 2.14 -11.50 -6.79
CA SER A 13 1.69 -10.11 -6.71
C SER A 13 1.76 -9.58 -5.28
N ALA A 14 1.40 -10.37 -4.26
CA ALA A 14 1.52 -9.97 -2.88
C ALA A 14 2.96 -9.61 -2.50
N GLN A 15 3.92 -10.47 -2.84
CA GLN A 15 5.36 -10.24 -2.59
C GLN A 15 5.91 -9.03 -3.35
N LEU A 16 5.43 -8.77 -4.58
CA LEU A 16 5.80 -7.59 -5.35
C LEU A 16 5.28 -6.31 -4.68
N PHE A 17 3.98 -6.26 -4.39
CA PHE A 17 3.36 -5.08 -3.78
C PHE A 17 3.90 -4.81 -2.37
N GLU A 18 4.16 -5.84 -1.56
CA GLU A 18 4.75 -5.67 -0.22
C GLU A 18 6.11 -4.95 -0.29
N ARG A 19 6.97 -5.33 -1.25
CA ARG A 19 8.27 -4.68 -1.45
C ARG A 19 8.11 -3.23 -1.92
N MET A 20 7.24 -2.98 -2.89
CA MET A 20 6.98 -1.65 -3.42
C MET A 20 6.41 -0.71 -2.34
N ILE A 21 5.43 -1.20 -1.57
CA ILE A 21 4.81 -0.47 -0.47
C ILE A 21 5.84 -0.17 0.62
N SER A 22 6.65 -1.16 1.01
CA SER A 22 7.69 -0.96 2.03
C SER A 22 8.72 0.10 1.62
N GLN A 23 9.16 0.07 0.35
CA GLN A 23 10.07 1.09 -0.19
C GLN A 23 9.43 2.47 -0.18
N GLN A 24 8.16 2.57 -0.59
CA GLN A 24 7.45 3.84 -0.62
C GLN A 24 7.19 4.38 0.78
N GLN A 25 6.81 3.53 1.75
CA GLN A 25 6.66 3.91 3.16
C GLN A 25 7.96 4.48 3.74
N ALA A 26 9.10 3.84 3.45
CA ALA A 26 10.40 4.36 3.89
C ALA A 26 10.71 5.74 3.28
N LYS A 27 10.34 5.95 2.01
CA LYS A 27 10.51 7.25 1.32
C LYS A 27 9.62 8.32 1.92
N VAL A 28 8.34 8.03 2.15
CA VAL A 28 7.37 8.94 2.78
C VAL A 28 7.83 9.30 4.19
N LEU A 29 8.26 8.33 4.99
CA LEU A 29 8.78 8.59 6.34
C LEU A 29 10.04 9.46 6.33
N ARG A 30 10.95 9.24 5.39
CA ARG A 30 12.15 10.09 5.24
C ARG A 30 11.75 11.54 4.96
N LEU A 31 10.84 11.77 4.01
CA LEU A 31 10.36 13.12 3.67
C LEU A 31 9.59 13.75 4.85
N ALA A 32 8.78 12.96 5.55
CA ALA A 32 8.06 13.44 6.72
C ALA A 32 9.01 13.93 7.81
N ARG A 33 10.15 13.24 7.99
CA ARG A 33 11.20 13.62 8.94
C ARG A 33 12.02 14.85 8.54
N GLU A 34 11.97 15.26 7.27
CA GLU A 34 12.55 16.53 6.82
C GLU A 34 11.71 17.72 7.33
N ALA A 35 10.39 17.56 7.44
CA ALA A 35 9.47 18.56 8.00
C ALA A 35 9.31 18.46 9.53
N VAL A 36 9.15 17.25 10.07
CA VAL A 36 8.97 16.98 11.50
C VAL A 36 10.07 16.04 12.00
N PRO A 37 11.17 16.58 12.57
CA PRO A 37 12.25 15.77 13.09
C PRO A 37 11.76 14.77 14.14
N ASN A 38 12.24 13.52 14.06
CA ASN A 38 11.90 12.39 14.95
C ASN A 38 10.50 11.78 14.79
N LEU A 39 9.74 12.15 13.76
CA LEU A 39 8.44 11.52 13.48
C LEU A 39 8.57 9.98 13.41
N THR A 40 7.69 9.28 14.11
CA THR A 40 7.62 7.81 14.10
C THR A 40 6.73 7.30 12.96
N PRO A 41 6.92 6.04 12.51
CA PRO A 41 6.03 5.43 11.53
C PRO A 41 4.57 5.34 12.00
N GLU A 42 4.34 5.28 13.31
CA GLU A 42 2.99 5.19 13.89
C GLU A 42 2.27 6.55 13.83
N GLU A 43 2.96 7.63 14.20
CA GLU A 43 2.45 9.00 14.08
C GLU A 43 2.17 9.38 12.63
N LEU A 44 3.01 8.91 11.70
CA LEU A 44 2.82 9.13 10.26
C LEU A 44 1.49 8.57 9.71
N ARG A 45 0.85 7.61 10.41
CA ARG A 45 -0.47 7.10 10.00
C ARG A 45 -1.59 8.13 10.18
N ASN A 46 -1.37 9.15 11.01
CA ASN A 46 -2.28 10.26 11.24
C ASN A 46 -1.61 11.58 10.87
N PRO A 47 -1.30 11.82 9.58
CA PRO A 47 -0.53 12.99 9.15
C PRO A 47 -1.28 14.31 9.39
N HIS A 48 -2.59 14.27 9.67
CA HIS A 48 -3.39 15.44 10.01
C HIS A 48 -3.01 16.10 11.34
N ASP A 49 -2.34 15.37 12.23
CA ASP A 49 -1.87 15.89 13.52
C ASP A 49 -0.61 16.77 13.38
N PHE A 50 0.00 16.80 12.18
CA PHE A 50 1.23 17.53 11.87
C PHE A 50 1.01 18.51 10.71
N PRO A 51 0.62 19.77 10.98
CA PRO A 51 0.39 20.79 9.96
C PRO A 51 1.58 20.98 9.00
N GLU A 52 2.81 20.79 9.49
CA GLU A 52 4.05 20.92 8.74
C GLU A 52 4.14 19.95 7.55
N LEU A 53 3.50 18.77 7.65
CA LEU A 53 3.47 17.80 6.56
C LEU A 53 2.60 18.27 5.40
N LYS A 54 1.54 19.04 5.67
CA LYS A 54 0.67 19.61 4.63
C LYS A 54 1.37 20.70 3.82
N GLU A 55 2.36 21.37 4.40
CA GLU A 55 3.15 22.39 3.72
C GLU A 55 4.34 21.81 2.93
N HIS A 56 4.45 20.47 2.83
CA HIS A 56 5.55 19.79 2.14
C HIS A 56 5.04 19.08 0.86
N PRO A 57 5.02 19.74 -0.32
CA PRO A 57 4.39 19.20 -1.54
C PRO A 57 4.96 17.85 -2.00
N THR A 58 6.27 17.64 -1.82
CA THR A 58 6.90 16.37 -2.16
C THR A 58 6.45 15.25 -1.24
N PHE A 59 6.10 15.54 0.01
CA PHE A 59 5.57 14.53 0.92
C PHE A 59 4.16 14.13 0.48
N GLU A 60 3.29 15.11 0.22
CA GLU A 60 1.91 14.87 -0.22
C GLU A 60 1.85 14.04 -1.50
N TYR A 61 2.70 14.36 -2.49
CA TYR A 61 2.79 13.59 -3.72
C TYR A 61 3.17 12.12 -3.49
N GLU A 62 4.17 11.88 -2.65
CA GLU A 62 4.69 10.54 -2.38
C GLU A 62 3.76 9.72 -1.48
N ASP A 63 3.04 10.37 -0.56
CA ASP A 63 1.98 9.77 0.23
C ASP A 63 0.79 9.36 -0.66
N GLY A 64 0.43 10.19 -1.64
CA GLY A 64 -0.54 9.84 -2.67
C GLY A 64 -0.13 8.61 -3.49
N ILE A 65 1.15 8.48 -3.85
CA ILE A 65 1.68 7.27 -4.50
C ILE A 65 1.54 6.04 -3.59
N LEU A 66 1.85 6.18 -2.30
CA LEU A 66 1.68 5.10 -1.33
C LEU A 66 0.22 4.62 -1.27
N ALA A 67 -0.73 5.55 -1.17
CA ALA A 67 -2.16 5.24 -1.21
C ALA A 67 -2.57 4.56 -2.53
N GLY A 68 -2.00 5.00 -3.66
CA GLY A 68 -2.19 4.39 -4.97
C GLY A 68 -1.69 2.94 -5.04
N LEU A 69 -0.51 2.64 -4.49
CA LEU A 69 0.06 1.29 -4.45
C LEU A 69 -0.80 0.33 -3.61
N ILE A 70 -1.27 0.79 -2.44
CA ILE A 70 -2.17 0.01 -1.58
C ILE A 70 -3.48 -0.27 -2.32
N SER A 71 -4.05 0.74 -2.98
CA SER A 71 -5.28 0.60 -3.76
C SER A 71 -5.11 -0.38 -4.93
N ALA A 72 -3.99 -0.29 -5.64
CA ALA A 72 -3.66 -1.21 -6.74
C ALA A 72 -3.49 -2.66 -6.26
N GLN A 73 -2.83 -2.89 -5.11
CA GLN A 73 -2.71 -4.22 -4.51
C GLN A 73 -4.10 -4.82 -4.21
N MET A 74 -5.00 -4.03 -3.61
CA MET A 74 -6.35 -4.47 -3.29
C MET A 74 -7.17 -4.75 -4.56
N GLY A 75 -7.08 -3.86 -5.56
CA GLY A 75 -7.76 -4.02 -6.84
C GLY A 75 -7.32 -5.28 -7.59
N LEU A 76 -6.01 -5.51 -7.70
CA LEU A 76 -5.47 -6.71 -8.35
C LEU A 76 -5.90 -7.98 -7.61
N ARG A 77 -5.84 -8.00 -6.28
CA ARG A 77 -6.27 -9.14 -5.48
C ARG A 77 -7.76 -9.44 -5.68
N ALA A 78 -8.60 -8.42 -5.73
CA ALA A 78 -10.03 -8.58 -5.99
C ALA A 78 -10.29 -9.12 -7.41
N GLU A 79 -9.58 -8.60 -8.41
CA GLU A 79 -9.68 -9.05 -9.80
C GLU A 79 -9.28 -10.53 -9.97
N ILE A 80 -8.18 -10.96 -9.36
CA ILE A 80 -7.75 -12.37 -9.42
C ILE A 80 -8.79 -13.27 -8.76
N LYS A 81 -9.29 -12.89 -7.58
CA LYS A 81 -10.33 -13.66 -6.88
C LYS A 81 -11.66 -13.70 -7.63
N GLY A 82 -12.04 -12.61 -8.28
CA GLY A 82 -13.27 -12.54 -9.08
C GLY A 82 -13.24 -13.43 -10.33
N ARG A 83 -12.05 -13.81 -10.81
CA ARG A 83 -11.85 -14.73 -11.93
C ARG A 83 -11.79 -16.21 -11.53
N LEU A 84 -11.80 -16.51 -10.22
CA LEU A 84 -11.96 -17.88 -9.73
C LEU A 84 -13.43 -18.30 -9.80
N PRO A 85 -13.73 -19.58 -10.08
CA PRO A 85 -15.09 -20.08 -9.99
C PRO A 85 -15.62 -19.89 -8.56
N TYR A 86 -16.88 -19.48 -8.45
CA TYR A 86 -17.54 -19.35 -7.15
C TYR A 86 -17.60 -20.72 -6.46
N ALA A 87 -16.92 -20.85 -5.33
CA ALA A 87 -17.10 -21.95 -4.39
C ALA A 87 -17.98 -21.45 -3.24
N PRO A 88 -19.23 -21.93 -3.11
CA PRO A 88 -20.06 -21.56 -1.96
C PRO A 88 -19.37 -22.02 -0.67
N PRO A 89 -19.48 -21.24 0.42
CA PRO A 89 -18.99 -21.68 1.72
C PRO A 89 -19.68 -23.01 2.10
N THR A 90 -18.88 -24.01 2.45
CA THR A 90 -19.36 -25.24 3.07
C THR A 90 -19.61 -24.95 4.54
N PHE A 91 -20.89 -24.96 4.93
CA PHE A 91 -21.32 -24.87 6.34
C PHE A 91 -21.47 -26.27 6.94
#